data_AF-A0A2N8KK51-F1
#
_entry.id   AF-A0A2N8KK51-F1
#
_cell.length_a   1.000
_cell.length_b   1.000
_cell.length_c   1.000
_cell.angle_alpha   90.00
_cell.angle_beta   90.00
_cell.angle_gamma   90.00
#
_symmetry.space_group_name_H-M   'P 1'
#
loop_
_entity.id
_entity.type
_entity.pdbx_description
1 polymer ?
#
loop_
_entity_poly.entity_id
_entity_poly.type
_entity_poly.pdbx_seq_one_letter_code
_entity_poly.pdbx_strand_id
1 'polypeptide(L)'
;MADTEADYLLHQDGHIRPNALCEGVEQRYRAAKTERDRMWRGHAALLLAQAFRTHPWLAAFRLCITVSFEYDDSGGYYRTMYLSAEAAERSPSGPLPGDEFPDGEWNSDQAQVLVESMLEDDCYDIYEALASDPASNDDLTLHLERARIAPLLDREHVSGEAILAALLPELDPGSQQAPSV
;
A
#
# COMPACT_ATOMS: atom_id res chain seq x y z
N MET A 1 39.25 15.78 -26.17
CA MET A 1 38.01 16.60 -26.07
C MET A 1 36.76 15.89 -26.62
N ALA A 2 36.84 14.63 -27.07
CA ALA A 2 35.67 13.85 -27.51
C ALA A 2 35.07 12.94 -26.42
N ASP A 3 35.86 12.56 -25.40
CA ASP A 3 35.42 11.62 -24.35
C ASP A 3 34.42 12.21 -23.33
N THR A 4 34.15 13.52 -23.39
CA THR A 4 33.19 14.20 -22.49
C THR A 4 31.75 14.21 -23.01
N GLU A 5 31.50 13.81 -24.26
CA GLU A 5 30.14 13.68 -24.83
C GLU A 5 29.57 12.25 -24.78
N ALA A 6 30.41 11.24 -24.58
CA ALA A 6 29.95 9.85 -24.59
C ALA A 6 29.27 9.48 -23.26
N ASP A 7 27.99 9.10 -23.32
CA ASP A 7 27.20 8.64 -22.15
C ASP A 7 27.76 7.34 -21.53
N TYR A 8 28.40 6.50 -22.37
CA TYR A 8 28.98 5.23 -21.98
C TYR A 8 30.42 5.11 -22.47
N LEU A 9 31.29 4.58 -21.62
CA LEU A 9 32.71 4.39 -21.87
C LEU A 9 33.03 2.90 -21.96
N LEU A 10 33.86 2.53 -22.93
CA LEU A 10 34.43 1.19 -23.01
C LEU A 10 35.64 1.11 -22.08
N HIS A 11 35.60 0.23 -21.09
CA HIS A 11 36.69 0.00 -20.15
C HIS A 11 37.68 -1.04 -20.67
N GLN A 12 38.90 -1.06 -20.11
CA GLN A 12 39.99 -1.95 -20.52
C GLN A 12 39.69 -3.44 -20.32
N ASP A 13 38.72 -3.76 -19.46
CA ASP A 13 38.19 -5.10 -19.21
C ASP A 13 37.14 -5.53 -20.26
N GLY A 14 36.86 -4.67 -21.25
CA GLY A 14 35.88 -4.91 -22.31
C GLY A 14 34.45 -4.57 -21.91
N HIS A 15 34.20 -4.12 -20.69
CA HIS A 15 32.86 -3.75 -20.24
C HIS A 15 32.50 -2.30 -20.61
N ILE A 16 31.27 -2.10 -21.02
CA ILE A 16 30.69 -0.77 -21.23
C ILE A 16 30.07 -0.32 -19.91
N ARG A 17 30.45 0.85 -19.41
CA ARG A 17 29.88 1.45 -18.18
C ARG A 17 29.45 2.89 -18.42
N PRO A 18 28.43 3.38 -17.70
CA PRO A 18 28.05 4.80 -17.76
C PRO A 18 29.22 5.70 -17.37
N ASN A 19 29.28 6.89 -17.95
CA ASN A 19 30.20 7.91 -17.49
C ASN A 19 29.74 8.46 -16.11
N ALA A 20 30.57 9.30 -15.48
CA ALA A 20 30.27 9.87 -14.16
C ALA A 20 28.97 10.72 -14.13
N LEU A 21 28.58 11.34 -15.26
CA LEU A 21 27.33 12.10 -15.34
C LEU A 21 26.13 11.15 -15.30
N CYS A 22 26.16 10.07 -16.08
CA CYS A 22 25.13 9.03 -16.11
C CYS A 22 25.02 8.32 -14.75
N GLU A 23 26.15 7.96 -14.13
CA GLU A 23 26.15 7.40 -12.76
C GLU A 23 25.53 8.38 -11.75
N GLY A 24 25.84 9.67 -11.86
CA GLY A 24 25.25 10.70 -11.00
C GLY A 24 23.75 10.88 -11.21
N VAL A 25 23.25 10.76 -12.45
CA VAL A 25 21.81 10.76 -12.76
C VAL A 25 21.13 9.53 -12.15
N GLU A 26 21.69 8.34 -12.35
CA GLU A 26 21.18 7.09 -11.80
C GLU A 26 21.10 7.12 -10.27
N GLN A 27 22.13 7.65 -9.60
CA GLN A 27 22.11 7.78 -8.14
C GLN A 27 20.99 8.71 -7.66
N ARG A 28 20.80 9.86 -8.33
CA ARG A 28 19.70 10.78 -8.00
C ARG A 28 18.34 10.16 -8.26
N TYR A 29 18.19 9.44 -9.37
CA TYR A 29 16.96 8.73 -9.70
C TYR A 29 16.62 7.71 -8.62
N ARG A 30 17.60 6.89 -8.19
CA ARG A 30 17.39 5.88 -7.13
C ARG A 30 17.00 6.53 -5.81
N ALA A 31 17.66 7.61 -5.41
CA ALA A 31 17.32 8.34 -4.19
C ALA A 31 15.89 8.90 -4.24
N ALA A 32 15.53 9.58 -5.32
CA ALA A 32 14.18 10.11 -5.52
C ALA A 32 13.13 9.00 -5.58
N LYS A 33 13.44 7.86 -6.21
CA LYS A 33 12.58 6.68 -6.23
C LYS A 33 12.35 6.14 -4.82
N THR A 34 13.39 5.98 -4.01
CA THR A 34 13.26 5.54 -2.61
C THR A 34 12.40 6.50 -1.78
N GLU A 35 12.58 7.80 -1.93
CA GLU A 35 11.75 8.80 -1.24
C GLU A 35 10.28 8.73 -1.68
N ARG A 36 10.03 8.62 -2.99
CA ARG A 36 8.69 8.45 -3.55
C ARG A 36 8.03 7.18 -3.03
N ASP A 37 8.72 6.05 -3.07
CA ASP A 37 8.19 4.76 -2.65
C ASP A 37 7.85 4.79 -1.15
N ARG A 38 8.69 5.45 -0.32
CA ARG A 38 8.40 5.68 1.10
C ARG A 38 7.15 6.55 1.31
N MET A 39 7.01 7.65 0.56
CA MET A 39 5.83 8.51 0.60
C MET A 39 4.57 7.73 0.20
N TRP A 40 4.65 6.95 -0.86
CA TRP A 40 3.53 6.18 -1.42
C TRP A 40 3.03 5.12 -0.43
N ARG A 41 3.94 4.42 0.24
CA ARG A 41 3.60 3.49 1.33
C ARG A 41 2.92 4.17 2.51
N GLY A 42 3.42 5.34 2.90
CA GLY A 42 2.77 6.15 3.92
C GLY A 42 1.38 6.61 3.49
N HIS A 43 1.19 6.95 2.22
CA HIS A 43 -0.10 7.33 1.66
C HIS A 43 -1.10 6.17 1.70
N ALA A 44 -0.72 4.99 1.21
CA ALA A 44 -1.58 3.79 1.29
C ALA A 44 -2.00 3.49 2.74
N ALA A 45 -1.08 3.60 3.71
CA ALA A 45 -1.42 3.42 5.11
C ALA A 45 -2.42 4.47 5.64
N LEU A 46 -2.36 5.71 5.15
CA LEU A 46 -3.35 6.75 5.48
C LEU A 46 -4.73 6.43 4.92
N LEU A 47 -4.82 5.90 3.69
CA LEU A 47 -6.09 5.46 3.08
C LEU A 47 -6.73 4.35 3.93
N LEU A 48 -5.94 3.38 4.38
CA LEU A 48 -6.42 2.34 5.30
C LEU A 48 -6.85 2.91 6.66
N ALA A 49 -6.11 3.88 7.21
CA ALA A 49 -6.49 4.54 8.47
C ALA A 49 -7.75 5.40 8.33
N GLN A 50 -8.03 5.95 7.15
CA GLN A 50 -9.25 6.70 6.87
C GLN A 50 -10.49 5.84 7.11
N ALA A 51 -10.46 4.54 6.82
CA ALA A 51 -11.54 3.60 7.16
C ALA A 51 -11.93 3.69 8.64
N PHE A 52 -10.93 3.62 9.52
CA PHE A 52 -11.16 3.70 10.95
C PHE A 52 -11.55 5.10 11.42
N ARG A 53 -11.09 6.17 10.76
CA ARG A 53 -11.52 7.54 11.10
C ARG A 53 -12.98 7.78 10.73
N THR A 54 -13.37 7.38 9.52
CA THR A 54 -14.75 7.53 9.00
C THR A 54 -15.73 6.63 9.74
N HIS A 55 -15.28 5.44 10.17
CA HIS A 55 -16.11 4.46 10.83
C HIS A 55 -15.61 4.14 12.25
N PRO A 56 -15.97 4.94 13.28
CA PRO A 56 -15.62 4.66 14.67
C PRO A 56 -16.11 3.30 15.20
N TRP A 57 -17.15 2.74 14.57
CA TRP A 57 -17.68 1.41 14.85
C TRP A 57 -16.80 0.27 14.32
N LEU A 58 -15.83 0.52 13.44
CA LEU A 58 -14.97 -0.51 12.87
C LEU A 58 -13.81 -0.80 13.83
N ALA A 59 -13.73 -2.03 14.34
CA ALA A 59 -12.65 -2.47 15.24
C ALA A 59 -11.50 -3.13 14.46
N ALA A 60 -11.81 -4.01 13.53
CA ALA A 60 -10.84 -4.72 12.71
C ALA A 60 -11.49 -5.21 11.42
N PHE A 61 -10.68 -5.54 10.42
CA PHE A 61 -11.09 -6.28 9.23
C PHE A 61 -9.85 -6.87 8.55
N ARG A 62 -10.07 -7.85 7.67
CA ARG A 62 -9.07 -8.35 6.74
C ARG A 62 -9.30 -7.73 5.37
N LEU A 63 -8.28 -7.11 4.79
CA LEU A 63 -8.31 -6.63 3.41
C LEU A 63 -7.63 -7.67 2.52
N CYS A 64 -8.29 -8.09 1.46
CA CYS A 64 -7.75 -8.99 0.45
C CYS A 64 -7.76 -8.26 -0.89
N ILE A 65 -6.62 -8.24 -1.59
CA ILE A 65 -6.53 -7.77 -2.97
C ILE A 65 -6.03 -8.93 -3.83
N THR A 66 -6.91 -9.43 -4.68
CA THR A 66 -6.61 -10.50 -5.62
C THR A 66 -6.17 -9.89 -6.94
N VAL A 67 -5.08 -10.40 -7.50
CA VAL A 67 -4.58 -9.95 -8.81
C VAL A 67 -4.81 -11.04 -9.83
N SER A 68 -5.52 -10.70 -10.89
CA SER A 68 -5.73 -11.57 -12.03
C SER A 68 -5.31 -10.87 -13.32
N PHE A 69 -5.34 -11.65 -14.39
CA PHE A 69 -5.27 -11.08 -15.72
C PHE A 69 -6.45 -11.53 -16.54
N GLU A 70 -6.96 -10.58 -17.31
CA GLU A 70 -8.13 -10.77 -18.14
C GLU A 70 -7.76 -10.51 -19.60
N TYR A 71 -8.46 -11.23 -20.47
CA TYR A 71 -8.39 -11.04 -21.90
C TYR A 71 -9.64 -10.31 -22.33
N ASP A 72 -9.48 -9.26 -23.15
CA ASP A 72 -10.63 -8.68 -23.84
C ASP A 72 -10.91 -9.41 -25.17
N ASP A 73 -12.10 -9.18 -25.72
CA ASP A 73 -12.53 -9.76 -26.99
C ASP A 73 -11.72 -9.26 -28.20
N SER A 74 -10.86 -8.24 -28.02
CA SER A 74 -9.93 -7.75 -29.05
C SER A 74 -8.58 -8.46 -29.02
N GLY A 75 -8.37 -9.39 -28.09
CA GLY A 75 -7.10 -10.08 -27.88
C GLY A 75 -6.09 -9.27 -27.03
N GLY A 76 -6.56 -8.19 -26.42
CA GLY A 76 -5.83 -7.45 -25.39
C GLY A 76 -5.72 -8.25 -24.11
N TYR A 77 -4.65 -7.99 -23.36
CA TYR A 77 -4.40 -8.61 -22.06
C TYR A 77 -4.10 -7.49 -21.08
N TYR A 78 -4.85 -7.46 -19.98
CA TYR A 78 -4.71 -6.46 -18.95
C TYR A 78 -4.77 -7.10 -17.58
N ARG A 79 -4.16 -6.41 -16.62
CA ARG A 79 -4.14 -6.80 -15.23
C ARG A 79 -5.38 -6.24 -14.55
N THR A 80 -6.08 -7.07 -13.81
CA THR A 80 -7.24 -6.68 -13.00
C THR A 80 -6.94 -6.92 -11.53
N MET A 81 -7.43 -6.03 -10.67
CA MET A 81 -7.31 -6.16 -9.23
C MET A 81 -8.70 -6.11 -8.61
N TYR A 82 -8.95 -7.02 -7.68
CA TYR A 82 -10.21 -7.12 -6.95
C TYR A 82 -9.94 -6.94 -5.47
N LEU A 83 -10.57 -5.95 -4.86
CA LEU A 83 -10.48 -5.69 -3.44
C LEU A 83 -11.70 -6.28 -2.73
N SER A 84 -11.48 -7.01 -1.65
CA SER A 84 -12.53 -7.43 -0.73
C SER A 84 -12.16 -7.15 0.73
N ALA A 85 -13.16 -6.84 1.54
CA ALA A 85 -13.03 -6.74 2.98
C ALA A 85 -13.74 -7.94 3.61
N GLU A 86 -13.06 -8.60 4.54
CA GLU A 86 -13.54 -9.82 5.15
C GLU A 86 -13.45 -9.71 6.67
N ALA A 87 -14.29 -10.47 7.38
CA ALA A 87 -14.26 -10.58 8.84
C ALA A 87 -14.25 -9.21 9.55
N ALA A 88 -15.07 -8.27 9.06
CA ALA A 88 -15.26 -6.99 9.73
C ALA A 88 -15.75 -7.20 11.17
N GLU A 89 -15.10 -6.53 12.13
CA GLU A 89 -15.43 -6.61 13.54
C GLU A 89 -15.97 -5.28 14.05
N ARG A 90 -16.99 -5.35 14.91
CA ARG A 90 -17.60 -4.19 15.53
C ARG A 90 -16.86 -3.77 16.79
N SER A 91 -16.55 -2.48 16.88
CA SER A 91 -16.12 -1.81 18.09
C SER A 91 -17.31 -1.60 19.03
N PRO A 92 -17.20 -1.96 20.32
CA PRO A 92 -18.29 -1.79 21.28
C PRO A 92 -18.60 -0.32 21.60
N SER A 93 -17.69 0.61 21.28
CA SER A 93 -17.81 2.04 21.62
C SER A 93 -18.25 2.93 20.47
N GLY A 94 -18.29 2.45 19.22
CA GLY A 94 -18.62 3.26 18.06
C GLY A 94 -20.11 3.18 17.68
N PRO A 95 -20.78 4.31 17.40
CA PRO A 95 -22.15 4.30 16.89
C PRO A 95 -22.17 3.73 15.47
N LEU A 96 -23.17 2.91 15.15
CA LEU A 96 -23.44 2.50 13.76
C LEU A 96 -24.10 3.66 13.02
N PRO A 97 -23.74 3.90 11.75
CA PRO A 97 -24.35 4.95 10.94
C PRO A 97 -25.75 4.48 10.49
N GLY A 98 -26.74 5.33 10.71
CA GLY A 98 -28.15 4.92 10.65
C GLY A 98 -28.66 4.65 9.24
N ASP A 99 -28.08 5.28 8.21
CA ASP A 99 -28.53 5.09 6.82
C ASP A 99 -28.08 3.73 6.27
N GLU A 100 -26.94 3.22 6.74
CA GLU A 100 -26.34 1.97 6.33
C GLU A 100 -26.71 0.81 7.27
N PHE A 101 -27.14 1.12 8.50
CA PHE A 101 -27.68 0.17 9.49
C PHE A 101 -29.03 0.68 10.03
N PRO A 102 -30.12 0.63 9.23
CA PRO A 102 -31.40 1.27 9.55
C PRO A 102 -32.08 0.73 10.81
N ASP A 103 -31.87 -0.56 11.12
CA ASP A 103 -32.40 -1.18 12.34
C ASP A 103 -31.47 -1.03 13.54
N GLY A 104 -30.30 -0.37 13.37
CA GLY A 104 -29.28 -0.22 14.41
C GLY A 104 -28.60 -1.53 14.83
N GLU A 105 -28.89 -2.62 14.13
CA GLU A 105 -28.31 -3.93 14.36
C GLU A 105 -27.02 -4.11 13.57
N TRP A 106 -26.06 -4.82 14.15
CA TRP A 106 -24.81 -5.13 13.48
C TRP A 106 -25.02 -6.20 12.41
N ASN A 107 -24.55 -5.93 11.20
CA ASN A 107 -24.46 -6.90 10.12
C ASN A 107 -23.03 -6.87 9.54
N SER A 108 -22.33 -8.01 9.64
CA SER A 108 -20.95 -8.14 9.17
C SER A 108 -20.82 -7.97 7.66
N ASP A 109 -21.77 -8.49 6.88
CA ASP A 109 -21.70 -8.45 5.41
C ASP A 109 -21.93 -7.03 4.92
N GLN A 110 -22.90 -6.31 5.53
CA GLN A 110 -23.12 -4.89 5.29
C GLN A 110 -21.86 -4.07 5.63
N ALA A 111 -21.22 -4.37 6.76
CA ALA A 111 -19.99 -3.68 7.17
C ALA A 111 -18.83 -3.92 6.20
N GLN A 112 -18.70 -5.13 5.66
CA GLN A 112 -17.71 -5.47 4.64
C GLN A 112 -17.93 -4.66 3.37
N VAL A 113 -19.16 -4.62 2.84
CA VAL A 113 -19.52 -3.84 1.65
C VAL A 113 -19.22 -2.35 1.82
N LEU A 114 -19.47 -1.79 3.01
CA LEU A 114 -19.14 -0.38 3.28
C LEU A 114 -17.64 -0.12 3.25
N VAL A 115 -16.84 -1.02 3.84
CA VAL A 115 -15.38 -0.89 3.84
C VAL A 115 -14.83 -1.08 2.42
N GLU A 116 -15.37 -2.03 1.66
CA GLU A 116 -15.02 -2.26 0.25
C GLU A 116 -15.28 -1.02 -0.60
N SER A 117 -16.51 -0.50 -0.59
CA SER A 117 -16.88 0.68 -1.39
C SER A 117 -16.06 1.93 -1.03
N MET A 118 -15.59 2.02 0.22
CA MET A 118 -14.73 3.13 0.62
C MET A 118 -13.29 2.99 0.10
N LEU A 119 -12.80 1.77 -0.13
CA LEU A 119 -11.40 1.49 -0.53
C LEU A 119 -11.26 1.07 -2.00
N GLU A 120 -12.35 0.78 -2.70
CA GLU A 120 -12.33 0.21 -4.06
C GLU A 120 -11.59 1.10 -5.05
N ASP A 121 -11.79 2.43 -4.98
CA ASP A 121 -11.14 3.41 -5.85
C ASP A 121 -9.61 3.48 -5.62
N ASP A 122 -9.17 3.11 -4.42
CA ASP A 122 -7.76 3.13 -4.00
C ASP A 122 -7.07 1.76 -4.11
N CYS A 123 -7.78 0.73 -4.61
CA CYS A 123 -7.31 -0.66 -4.68
C CYS A 123 -5.91 -0.77 -5.33
N TYR A 124 -5.73 -0.13 -6.49
CA TYR A 124 -4.46 -0.15 -7.22
C TYR A 124 -3.32 0.50 -6.42
N ASP A 125 -3.59 1.67 -5.83
CA ASP A 125 -2.59 2.43 -5.10
C ASP A 125 -2.16 1.72 -3.81
N ILE A 126 -3.10 1.08 -3.11
CA ILE A 126 -2.82 0.25 -1.93
C ILE A 126 -1.96 -0.95 -2.30
N TYR A 127 -2.33 -1.65 -3.38
CA TYR A 127 -1.60 -2.84 -3.82
C TYR A 127 -0.16 -2.49 -4.24
N GLU A 128 0.01 -1.52 -5.15
CA GLU A 128 1.34 -1.13 -5.65
C GLU A 128 2.26 -0.64 -4.53
N ALA A 129 1.70 -0.06 -3.47
CA ALA A 129 2.46 0.40 -2.32
C ALA A 129 2.92 -0.74 -1.40
N LEU A 130 2.03 -1.69 -1.12
CA LEU A 130 2.17 -2.60 0.02
C LEU A 130 2.52 -4.04 -0.38
N ALA A 131 2.31 -4.41 -1.65
CA ALA A 131 2.77 -5.70 -2.16
C ALA A 131 4.30 -5.80 -2.07
N SER A 132 4.79 -6.98 -1.68
CA SER A 132 6.24 -7.24 -1.55
C SER A 132 6.97 -7.18 -2.90
N ASP A 133 6.31 -7.65 -3.96
CA ASP A 133 6.71 -7.51 -5.35
C ASP A 133 5.46 -7.17 -6.18
N PRO A 134 5.19 -5.89 -6.46
CA PRO A 134 4.01 -5.51 -7.25
C PRO A 134 4.00 -6.10 -8.66
N ALA A 135 5.15 -6.53 -9.20
CA ALA A 135 5.26 -7.13 -10.52
C ALA A 135 4.95 -8.63 -10.54
N SER A 136 5.02 -9.33 -9.39
CA SER A 136 4.79 -10.78 -9.31
C SER A 136 3.32 -11.17 -9.51
N ASN A 137 2.39 -10.24 -9.24
CA ASN A 137 0.93 -10.48 -9.24
C ASN A 137 0.48 -11.44 -8.14
N ASP A 138 1.25 -11.57 -7.06
CA ASP A 138 0.78 -12.29 -5.88
C ASP A 138 -0.36 -11.51 -5.20
N ASP A 139 -1.33 -12.24 -4.65
CA ASP A 139 -2.39 -11.64 -3.86
C ASP A 139 -1.84 -10.96 -2.61
N LEU A 140 -2.48 -9.88 -2.18
CA LEU A 140 -2.14 -9.14 -0.97
C LEU A 140 -3.22 -9.38 0.08
N THR A 141 -2.83 -9.81 1.28
CA THR A 141 -3.75 -9.93 2.43
C THR A 141 -3.20 -9.14 3.61
N LEU A 142 -4.00 -8.24 4.15
CA LEU A 142 -3.65 -7.38 5.28
C LEU A 142 -4.65 -7.57 6.43
N HIS A 143 -4.14 -7.68 7.65
CA HIS A 143 -4.95 -7.72 8.86
C HIS A 143 -4.88 -6.37 9.57
N LEU A 144 -6.00 -5.67 9.64
CA LEU A 144 -6.05 -4.27 10.05
C LEU A 144 -6.84 -4.15 11.34
N GLU A 145 -6.23 -3.53 12.35
CA GLU A 145 -6.81 -3.39 13.69
C GLU A 145 -6.78 -1.93 14.14
N ARG A 146 -7.94 -1.37 14.48
CA ARG A 146 -8.09 -0.01 15.01
C ARG A 146 -7.19 0.21 16.23
N ALA A 147 -7.10 -0.78 17.12
CA ALA A 147 -6.37 -0.68 18.37
C ALA A 147 -4.89 -0.29 18.17
N ARG A 148 -4.27 -0.73 17.08
CA ARG A 148 -2.87 -0.44 16.76
C ARG A 148 -2.63 1.03 16.44
N ILE A 149 -3.61 1.69 15.82
CA ILE A 149 -3.52 3.07 15.37
C ILE A 149 -4.39 4.04 16.18
N ALA A 150 -5.12 3.57 17.20
CA ALA A 150 -6.04 4.39 17.99
C ALA A 150 -5.42 5.71 18.49
N PRO A 151 -4.17 5.76 19.01
CA PRO A 151 -3.53 7.01 19.45
C PRO A 151 -3.20 8.00 18.31
N LEU A 152 -3.31 7.56 17.05
CA LEU A 152 -2.99 8.32 15.84
C LEU A 152 -4.26 8.86 15.16
N LEU A 153 -5.42 8.23 15.36
CA LEU A 153 -6.68 8.57 14.66
C LEU A 153 -7.23 9.97 15.02
N ASP A 154 -6.99 10.43 16.25
CA ASP A 154 -7.51 11.71 16.75
C ASP A 154 -6.54 12.88 16.52
N ARG A 155 -5.38 12.64 15.89
CA ARG A 155 -4.40 13.69 15.64
C ARG A 155 -4.81 14.57 14.46
N GLU A 156 -4.59 15.87 14.60
CA GLU A 156 -4.77 16.84 13.51
C GLU A 156 -3.76 16.61 12.39
N HIS A 157 -2.51 16.31 12.76
CA HIS A 157 -1.44 15.95 11.83
C HIS A 157 -1.07 14.49 12.01
N VAL A 158 -1.15 13.72 10.92
CA VAL A 158 -0.86 12.29 10.90
C VAL A 158 0.29 12.03 9.93
N SER A 159 1.28 11.25 10.38
CA SER A 159 2.33 10.72 9.52
C SER A 159 1.91 9.36 8.98
N GLY A 160 1.87 9.21 7.67
CA GLY A 160 1.54 7.93 7.04
C GLY A 160 2.54 6.83 7.39
N GLU A 161 3.80 7.17 7.61
CA GLU A 161 4.81 6.20 8.08
C GLU A 161 4.54 5.73 9.50
N ALA A 162 4.10 6.63 10.38
CA ALA A 162 3.76 6.25 11.76
C ALA A 162 2.53 5.33 11.79
N ILE A 163 1.56 5.58 10.90
CA ILE A 163 0.41 4.69 10.70
C ILE A 163 0.88 3.34 10.15
N LEU A 164 1.71 3.33 9.11
CA LEU A 164 2.23 2.12 8.48
C LEU A 164 2.96 1.25 9.51
N ALA A 165 3.89 1.82 10.27
CA ALA A 165 4.67 1.10 11.27
C ALA A 165 3.79 0.53 12.40
N ALA A 166 2.71 1.22 12.76
CA ALA A 166 1.78 0.75 13.79
C ALA A 166 0.81 -0.31 13.25
N LEU A 167 0.25 -0.10 12.06
CA LEU A 167 -0.80 -0.93 11.48
C LEU A 167 -0.23 -2.23 10.90
N LEU A 168 0.90 -2.13 10.20
CA LEU A 168 1.55 -3.20 9.41
C LEU A 168 3.05 -3.30 9.78
N PRO A 169 3.39 -3.64 11.04
CA PRO A 169 4.78 -3.68 11.52
C PRO A 169 5.66 -4.68 10.76
N GLU A 170 5.08 -5.73 10.18
CA GLU A 170 5.75 -6.71 9.33
C GLU A 170 6.27 -6.12 8.01
N LEU A 171 5.69 -5.01 7.55
CA LEU A 171 6.13 -4.31 6.35
C LEU A 171 7.16 -3.22 6.66
N ASP A 172 7.37 -2.86 7.93
CA ASP A 172 8.35 -1.84 8.29
C ASP A 172 9.76 -2.27 7.83
N PRO A 173 10.47 -1.48 7.00
CA PRO A 173 11.85 -1.79 6.60
C PRO A 173 12.81 -1.93 7.81
N GLY A 174 12.47 -1.39 8.98
CA GLY A 174 13.19 -1.61 10.23
C GLY A 174 13.06 -3.03 10.82
N SER A 175 12.05 -3.80 10.40
CA SER A 175 11.78 -5.17 10.86
C SER A 175 12.58 -6.24 10.10
N GLN A 176 13.24 -5.89 9.00
CA GLN A 176 14.02 -6.82 8.16
C GLN A 176 15.52 -6.91 8.53
N GLN A 177 15.94 -6.48 9.71
CA GLN A 177 17.31 -6.69 10.21
C GLN A 177 17.38 -7.82 11.26
N ALA A 178 17.53 -9.06 10.78
CA ALA A 178 18.63 -9.98 11.13
C ALA A 178 18.30 -11.42 10.66
N PRO A 179 19.05 -12.02 9.71
CA PRO A 179 19.21 -13.45 9.75
C PRO A 179 19.99 -13.80 11.03
N SER A 180 19.35 -14.56 11.91
CA SER A 180 20.05 -15.18 13.05
C SER A 180 20.93 -16.32 12.52
N VAL A 181 22.24 -16.11 12.66
CA VAL A 181 23.38 -17.06 12.67
C VAL A 181 23.51 -18.01 11.47
#